data_AF-A0A075LTS5-F1
#
_entry.id   AF-A0A075LTS5-F1
#
_cell.length_a   1.000
_cell.length_b   1.000
_cell.length_c   1.000
_cell.angle_alpha   90.00
_cell.angle_beta   90.00
_cell.angle_gamma   90.00
#
_symmetry.space_group_name_H-M   'P 1'
#
loop_
_entity.id
_entity.type
_entity.pdbx_description
1 polymer ?
#
loop_
_entity_poly.entity_id
_entity_poly.type
_entity_poly.pdbx_seq_one_letter_code
_entity_poly.pdbx_strand_id
1 'polypeptide(L)'
;MRGDLIRVLSAVEEKANELKMDGYEPDLVLFGDKAYEFLKEQVTEEFGGEEGITEISGLKVKLLEELGEDAVVIDSKVLGLGLGGAKRLKVIKD
;
A
#
# COMPACT_ATOMS: atom_id res chain seq x y z
N MET A 1 -3.29 -16.72 4.94
CA MET A 1 -4.76 -16.91 4.69
C MET A 1 -5.15 -16.11 3.46
N ARG A 2 -5.56 -16.76 2.35
CA ARG A 2 -5.92 -16.12 1.08
C ARG A 2 -6.80 -14.86 1.14
N GLY A 3 -7.67 -14.76 2.15
CA GLY A 3 -8.53 -13.60 2.37
C GLY A 3 -7.77 -12.31 2.74
N ASP A 4 -6.63 -12.41 3.41
CA ASP A 4 -5.88 -11.23 3.87
C ASP A 4 -5.13 -10.54 2.73
N LEU A 5 -4.51 -11.30 1.83
CA LEU A 5 -3.87 -10.73 0.66
C LEU A 5 -4.88 -9.97 -0.21
N ILE A 6 -6.02 -10.61 -0.51
CA ILE A 6 -7.11 -9.99 -1.28
C ILE A 6 -7.59 -8.72 -0.59
N ARG A 7 -7.78 -8.75 0.73
CA ARG A 7 -8.19 -7.58 1.51
C ARG A 7 -7.21 -6.42 1.37
N VAL A 8 -5.90 -6.68 1.48
CA VAL A 8 -4.88 -5.62 1.35
C VAL A 8 -4.87 -5.06 -0.08
N LEU A 9 -4.92 -5.92 -1.10
CA LEU A 9 -4.99 -5.50 -2.51
C LEU A 9 -6.22 -4.63 -2.77
N SER A 10 -7.41 -5.06 -2.33
CA SER A 10 -8.64 -4.30 -2.48
C SER A 10 -8.59 -2.95 -1.74
N ALA A 11 -8.01 -2.90 -0.55
CA ALA A 11 -7.89 -1.66 0.21
C ALA A 11 -6.93 -0.66 -0.47
N VAL A 12 -5.82 -1.13 -1.04
CA VAL A 12 -4.91 -0.29 -1.81
C VAL A 12 -5.61 0.26 -3.06
N GLU A 13 -6.32 -0.59 -3.80
CA GLU A 13 -7.08 -0.19 -4.99
C GLU A 13 -8.20 0.81 -4.67
N GLU A 14 -8.93 0.59 -3.58
CA GLU A 14 -9.95 1.52 -3.09
C GLU A 14 -9.35 2.91 -2.86
N LYS A 15 -8.24 2.99 -2.11
CA LYS A 15 -7.59 4.28 -1.80
C LYS A 15 -6.95 4.94 -3.03
N ALA A 16 -6.41 4.16 -3.96
CA ALA A 16 -5.95 4.68 -5.23
C ALA A 16 -7.10 5.27 -6.07
N ASN A 17 -8.26 4.60 -6.10
CA ASN A 17 -9.42 5.09 -6.83
C ASN A 17 -10.04 6.33 -6.18
N GLU A 18 -10.08 6.41 -4.85
CA GLU A 18 -10.46 7.64 -4.13
C GLU A 18 -9.57 8.82 -4.53
N LEU A 19 -8.24 8.65 -4.55
CA LEU A 19 -7.31 9.69 -5.00
C LEU A 19 -7.56 10.09 -6.46
N LYS A 20 -7.81 9.12 -7.35
CA LYS A 20 -8.14 9.42 -8.76
C LYS A 20 -9.44 10.21 -8.89
N MET A 21 -10.47 9.89 -8.11
CA MET A 21 -11.73 10.65 -8.08
C MET A 21 -11.53 12.06 -7.54
N ASP A 22 -10.60 12.25 -6.60
CA ASP A 22 -10.19 13.56 -6.07
C ASP A 22 -9.29 14.34 -7.05
N GLY A 23 -8.95 13.78 -8.22
CA GLY A 23 -8.17 14.43 -9.28
C GLY A 23 -6.65 14.21 -9.22
N TYR A 24 -6.18 13.28 -8.37
CA TYR A 24 -4.77 12.95 -8.21
C TYR A 24 -4.33 11.76 -9.09
N GLU A 25 -3.02 11.63 -9.29
CA GLU A 25 -2.39 10.52 -10.01
C GLU A 25 -1.57 9.66 -9.03
N PRO A 26 -2.19 8.73 -8.29
CA PRO A 26 -1.46 7.91 -7.34
C PRO A 26 -0.44 7.03 -8.06
N ASP A 27 0.79 7.02 -7.57
CA ASP A 27 1.94 6.35 -8.18
C ASP A 27 2.74 5.46 -7.20
N LEU A 28 2.55 5.66 -5.89
CA LEU A 28 3.30 5.00 -4.84
C LEU A 28 2.39 4.51 -3.70
N VAL A 29 2.80 3.42 -3.07
CA VAL A 29 2.33 3.01 -1.74
C VAL A 29 3.52 2.92 -0.80
N LEU A 30 3.45 3.68 0.28
CA LEU A 30 4.40 3.62 1.39
C LEU A 30 3.89 2.61 2.42
N PHE A 31 4.64 1.55 2.68
CA PHE A 31 4.34 0.59 3.73
C PHE A 31 5.22 0.83 4.95
N GLY A 32 4.62 0.71 6.14
CA GLY A 32 5.38 0.51 7.37
C GLY A 32 6.12 -0.83 7.37
N ASP A 33 7.08 -0.96 8.28
CA ASP A 33 7.91 -2.16 8.42
C ASP A 33 7.06 -3.43 8.65
N LYS A 34 6.18 -3.41 9.66
CA LYS A 34 5.29 -4.52 9.99
C LYS A 34 4.29 -4.78 8.88
N ALA A 35 3.73 -3.72 8.30
CA ALA A 35 2.80 -3.83 7.19
C ALA A 35 3.43 -4.50 5.96
N TYR A 36 4.69 -4.18 5.65
CA TYR A 36 5.43 -4.76 4.55
C TYR A 36 5.76 -6.23 4.80
N GLU A 37 6.25 -6.58 5.98
CA GLU A 37 6.53 -7.98 6.32
C GLU A 37 5.26 -8.83 6.30
N PHE A 38 4.14 -8.32 6.84
CA PHE A 38 2.84 -8.99 6.73
C PHE A 38 2.45 -9.25 5.27
N LEU A 39 2.56 -8.23 4.41
CA LEU A 39 2.26 -8.37 2.99
C LEU A 39 3.18 -9.40 2.32
N LYS A 40 4.48 -9.35 2.61
CA LYS A 40 5.48 -10.28 2.09
C LYS A 40 5.15 -11.72 2.48
N GLU A 41 4.84 -11.97 3.75
CA GLU A 41 4.40 -13.29 4.24
C GLU A 41 3.17 -13.78 3.47
N GLN A 42 2.16 -12.93 3.26
CA GLN A 42 0.96 -13.32 2.51
C GLN A 42 1.28 -13.65 1.04
N VAL A 43 2.17 -12.90 0.39
CA VAL A 43 2.58 -13.19 -1.00
C VAL A 43 3.43 -14.46 -1.09
N THR A 44 4.35 -14.67 -0.16
CA THR A 44 5.17 -15.89 -0.10
C THR A 44 4.31 -17.12 0.16
N GLU A 45 3.31 -17.04 1.04
CA GLU A 45 2.37 -18.14 1.31
C GLU A 45 1.57 -18.51 0.04
N GLU A 46 1.11 -17.52 -0.73
CA GLU A 46 0.25 -17.75 -1.90
C GLU A 46 1.02 -18.11 -3.18
N PHE A 47 2.24 -17.58 -3.38
CA PHE A 47 2.98 -17.70 -4.64
C PHE A 47 4.36 -18.38 -4.51
N GLY A 48 4.82 -18.68 -3.29
CA GLY A 48 6.08 -19.40 -3.05
C GLY A 48 7.36 -18.62 -3.39
N GLY A 49 7.31 -17.29 -3.41
CA GLY A 49 8.45 -16.43 -3.76
C GLY A 49 9.15 -15.80 -2.55
N GLU A 50 10.48 -15.66 -2.62
CA GLU A 50 11.33 -14.99 -1.61
C GLU A 50 11.69 -13.54 -1.98
N GLU A 51 11.39 -13.10 -3.20
CA GLU A 51 11.75 -11.77 -3.68
C GLU A 51 10.88 -10.67 -3.06
N GLY A 52 11.50 -9.52 -2.80
CA GLY A 52 10.81 -8.36 -2.24
C GLY A 52 9.73 -7.84 -3.18
N ILE A 53 8.62 -7.38 -2.60
CA ILE A 53 7.51 -6.79 -3.35
C ILE A 53 7.89 -5.37 -3.75
N THR A 54 8.03 -5.13 -5.06
CA THR A 54 8.37 -3.81 -5.62
C THR A 54 7.17 -3.07 -6.19
N GLU A 55 6.06 -3.77 -6.45
CA GLU A 55 4.85 -3.22 -7.05
C GLU A 55 3.60 -3.95 -6.54
N ILE A 56 2.51 -3.21 -6.34
CA ILE A 56 1.20 -3.74 -5.95
C ILE A 56 0.09 -2.91 -6.63
N SER A 57 -0.86 -3.57 -7.29
CA SER A 57 -1.97 -2.91 -8.01
C SER A 57 -1.53 -1.79 -8.96
N GLY A 58 -0.38 -1.97 -9.63
CA GLY A 58 0.21 -0.98 -10.53
C GLY A 58 0.91 0.20 -9.86
N LEU A 59 1.05 0.19 -8.53
CA LEU A 59 1.72 1.22 -7.74
C LEU A 59 3.05 0.72 -7.21
N LYS A 60 4.08 1.57 -7.26
CA LYS A 60 5.40 1.22 -6.73
C LYS A 60 5.35 1.11 -5.21
N VAL A 61 6.02 0.10 -4.65
CA VAL A 61 6.12 -0.10 -3.21
C VAL A 61 7.40 0.55 -2.68
N LYS A 62 7.27 1.31 -1.60
CA LYS A 62 8.39 1.87 -0.83
C LYS A 62 8.16 1.66 0.66
N LEU A 63 9.25 1.62 1.41
CA LEU A 63 9.24 1.51 2.86
C LEU A 63 9.31 2.90 3.51
N LEU A 64 8.46 3.11 4.51
CA LEU A 64 8.54 4.20 5.47
C LEU A 64 8.24 3.60 6.85
N GLU A 65 9.30 3.16 7.54
CA GLU A 65 9.24 2.29 8.73
C GLU A 65 8.33 2.87 9.83
N GLU A 66 8.31 4.20 9.99
CA GLU A 66 7.53 4.91 10.99
C GLU A 66 6.00 4.71 10.86
N LEU A 67 5.52 4.20 9.73
CA LEU A 67 4.11 3.85 9.55
C LEU A 67 3.68 2.57 10.28
N GLY A 68 4.63 1.71 10.69
CA GLY A 68 4.35 0.49 11.44
C GLY A 68 3.42 -0.48 10.71
N GLU A 69 2.20 -0.62 11.22
CA GLU A 69 1.17 -1.57 10.76
C GLU A 69 0.30 -1.03 9.62
N ASP A 70 0.57 0.21 9.19
CA ASP A 70 -0.22 0.92 8.20
C ASP A 70 0.54 1.08 6.88
N ALA A 71 -0.21 1.45 5.84
CA ALA A 71 0.31 1.88 4.56
C ALA A 71 -0.38 3.17 4.10
N VAL A 72 0.25 3.92 3.20
CA VAL A 72 -0.26 5.16 2.63
C VAL A 72 -0.11 5.13 1.12
N VAL A 73 -1.22 5.24 0.40
CA VAL A 73 -1.23 5.48 -1.04
C VAL A 73 -1.04 6.98 -1.28
N ILE A 74 -0.13 7.36 -2.17
CA ILE A 74 0.20 8.76 -2.44
C ILE A 74 0.27 9.06 -3.94
N ASP A 75 0.01 10.33 -4.28
CA ASP A 75 0.54 10.98 -5.48
C ASP A 75 1.82 11.73 -5.08
N SER A 76 2.96 11.18 -5.45
CA SER A 76 4.27 11.67 -5.02
C SER A 76 4.63 13.03 -5.61
N LYS A 77 4.04 13.44 -6.74
CA LYS A 77 4.35 14.71 -7.40
C LYS A 77 3.75 15.90 -6.67
N VAL A 78 2.65 15.68 -5.95
CA VAL A 78 1.87 16.73 -5.27
C VAL A 78 1.89 16.62 -3.75
N LEU A 79 2.49 15.55 -3.21
CA LEU A 79 2.65 15.37 -1.77
C LEU A 79 3.41 16.56 -1.15
N GLY A 80 2.80 17.19 -0.13
CA GLY A 80 3.36 18.38 0.52
C GLY A 80 3.09 19.72 -0.18
N LEU A 81 2.48 19.71 -1.37
CA LEU A 81 2.03 20.92 -2.09
C LEU A 81 0.54 21.24 -1.82
N GLY A 82 -0.20 20.32 -1.21
CA GLY A 82 -1.61 20.46 -0.85
C GLY A 82 -2.04 19.44 0.22
N LEU A 83 -3.31 19.46 0.62
CA LEU A 83 -3.83 18.67 1.76
C LEU A 83 -4.38 17.27 1.39
N GLY A 84 -4.40 16.87 0.12
CA GLY A 84 -5.18 15.70 -0.32
C GLY A 84 -4.43 14.56 -1.03
N GLY A 85 -3.14 14.69 -1.33
CA GLY A 85 -2.38 13.72 -2.14
C GLY A 85 -2.00 12.40 -1.44
N ALA A 86 -2.65 12.06 -0.32
CA ALA A 86 -2.33 10.87 0.47
C ALA A 86 -3.59 10.26 1.14
N LYS A 87 -3.69 8.93 1.13
CA LYS A 87 -4.74 8.16 1.84
C LYS A 87 -4.10 7.00 2.60
N ARG A 88 -4.35 6.96 3.92
CA ARG A 88 -3.86 5.89 4.81
C ARG A 88 -4.82 4.70 4.85
N LEU A 89 -4.26 3.50 4.94
CA LEU A 89 -4.98 2.26 5.23
C LEU A 89 -4.28 1.46 6.34
N LYS A 90 -5.07 0.75 7.16
CA LYS A 90 -4.56 -0.19 8.15
C LYS A 90 -4.37 -1.56 7.51
N VAL A 91 -3.13 -2.06 7.49
CA VAL A 91 -2.77 -3.31 6.79
C VAL A 91 -3.01 -4.50 7.69
N ILE A 92 -2.45 -4.48 8.90
CA ILE A 92 -2.64 -5.52 9.91
C ILE A 92 -3.89 -5.18 10.73
N LYS A 93 -4.85 -6.10 10.85
CA LYS A 93 -6.00 -5.94 11.76
C LYS A 93 -5.71 -6.71 13.05
N ASP A 94 -6.14 -6.13 14.17
CA ASP A 94 -6.12 -6.78 15.49
C ASP A 94 -6.99 -8.04 15.52
#